data_AF-A0A0F9HRW3-F1
#
_entry.id   AF-A0A0F9HRW3-F1
#
_cell.length_a   1.000
_cell.length_b   1.000
_cell.length_c   1.000
_cell.angle_alpha   90.00
_cell.angle_beta   90.00
_cell.angle_gamma   90.00
#
_symmetry.space_group_name_H-M   'P 1'
#
loop_
_entity.id
_entity.type
_entity.pdbx_description
1 polymer ?
#
loop_
_entity_poly.entity_id
_entity_poly.type
_entity_poly.pdbx_seq_one_letter_code
_entity_poly.pdbx_strand_id
1 'polypeptide(L)'
;RYAAYLDYVERIEGGESIESIGYGASNPTMVDEILADDQRDGAALLSRDLVGDYGDVSAFGQDIRRRIYPFYSWLEVNTRRYIRLIDNAYSQGIGSGLAATGIVGASIGARTTAYLGLRMLVVYGLVQAWNNLFHGDDEDKLSDSDRVRLHINLGKDDDGQIRTLRFQGALSDFLQWFGAEDAVSSLMAIEKGRADWGDVAKAVAKGPINRVASGITPVIKLPFELASGLQFWPDAFNPRAIRDRKRHTARLFGVEHEYDWLADKPSRGYLQSLESALVYKQDAGELAYNKIRGLAFDYNRRLKGTSGVSSFSSARSQATYEWRQAKRFGDKDAEEKARQEMRDLGMKQKDILSTKRRAHPLGGIARKDRKEFRATLSPREMESLETGYKWYRETYFSD
;
A
#
# COMPACT_ATOMS: atom_id res chain seq x y z
N ARG A 1 25.62 9.82 13.62
CA ARG A 1 26.83 9.18 13.06
C ARG A 1 28.01 9.34 14.02
N TYR A 2 28.47 10.56 14.33
CA TYR A 2 29.61 10.73 15.26
C TYR A 2 29.39 10.10 16.65
N ALA A 3 28.20 10.25 17.26
CA ALA A 3 27.88 9.59 18.53
C ALA A 3 28.00 8.05 18.48
N ALA A 4 27.49 7.41 17.41
CA ALA A 4 27.62 5.97 17.23
C ALA A 4 29.08 5.53 16.96
N TYR A 5 29.88 6.40 16.33
CA TYR A 5 31.31 6.14 16.16
C TYR A 5 32.04 6.13 17.50
N LEU A 6 31.78 7.12 18.35
CA LEU A 6 32.38 7.18 19.69
C LEU A 6 32.00 5.97 20.54
N ASP A 7 30.73 5.54 20.51
CA ASP A 7 30.27 4.33 21.20
C ASP A 7 31.02 3.07 20.73
N TYR A 8 31.15 2.87 19.42
CA TYR A 8 31.90 1.73 18.88
C TYR A 8 33.39 1.78 19.25
N VAL A 9 34.02 2.96 19.17
CA VAL A 9 35.44 3.11 19.57
C VAL A 9 35.63 2.76 21.03
N GLU A 10 34.79 3.30 21.92
CA GLU A 10 34.87 3.04 23.36
C GLU A 10 34.75 1.55 23.69
N ARG A 11 33.80 0.85 23.06
CA ARG A 11 33.55 -0.58 23.31
C ARG A 11 34.64 -1.47 22.72
N ILE A 12 35.11 -1.18 21.50
CA ILE A 12 36.17 -1.95 20.82
C ILE A 12 37.52 -1.75 21.51
N GLU A 13 37.93 -0.50 21.76
CA GLU A 13 39.20 -0.19 22.46
C GLU A 13 39.13 -0.67 23.93
N GLY A 14 37.94 -0.71 24.52
CA GLY A 14 37.66 -1.29 25.84
C GLY A 14 37.77 -2.82 25.91
N GLY A 15 37.98 -3.51 24.78
CA GLY A 15 38.17 -4.96 24.70
C GLY A 15 36.88 -5.78 24.69
N GLU A 16 35.72 -5.15 24.45
CA GLU A 16 34.47 -5.88 24.27
C GLU A 16 34.48 -6.62 22.92
N SER A 17 34.00 -7.86 22.89
CA SER A 17 34.03 -8.68 21.68
C SER A 17 32.95 -8.25 20.67
N ILE A 18 33.21 -8.46 19.38
CA ILE A 18 32.29 -8.06 18.30
C ILE A 18 30.96 -8.82 18.34
N GLU A 19 30.93 -10.01 18.95
CA GLU A 19 29.72 -10.77 19.22
C GLU A 19 28.80 -10.06 20.22
N SER A 20 29.36 -9.39 21.23
CA SER A 20 28.62 -8.60 22.21
C SER A 20 28.26 -7.20 21.68
N ILE A 21 29.17 -6.59 20.92
CA ILE A 21 28.97 -5.29 20.29
C ILE A 21 27.89 -5.35 19.20
N GLY A 22 27.93 -6.39 18.38
CA GLY A 22 27.07 -6.57 17.23
C GLY A 22 27.61 -5.91 15.95
N TYR A 23 27.43 -6.57 14.81
CA TYR A 23 27.85 -6.04 13.50
C TYR A 23 26.95 -4.90 12.98
N GLY A 24 25.82 -4.65 13.64
CA GLY A 24 24.85 -3.65 13.22
C GLY A 24 24.40 -3.88 11.77
N ALA A 25 24.51 -2.85 10.93
CA ALA A 25 24.12 -2.91 9.51
C ALA A 25 25.27 -3.27 8.56
N SER A 26 26.40 -3.72 9.09
CA SER A 26 27.64 -3.90 8.34
C SER A 26 27.77 -5.32 7.79
N ASN A 27 28.72 -5.51 6.86
CA ASN A 27 29.14 -6.86 6.45
C ASN A 27 30.12 -7.42 7.50
N PRO A 28 29.81 -8.54 8.18
CA PRO A 28 30.67 -9.11 9.22
C PRO A 28 32.10 -9.34 8.76
N THR A 29 32.29 -10.01 7.61
CA THR A 29 33.63 -10.33 7.08
C THR A 29 34.49 -9.09 6.86
N MET A 30 33.88 -8.02 6.34
CA MET A 30 34.60 -6.77 6.08
C MET A 30 34.94 -6.02 7.38
N VAL A 31 34.06 -6.10 8.37
CA VAL A 31 34.32 -5.52 9.70
C VAL A 31 35.46 -6.26 10.38
N ASP A 32 35.45 -7.59 10.38
CA ASP A 32 36.48 -8.41 11.00
C ASP A 32 37.86 -8.17 10.38
N GLU A 33 37.92 -8.09 9.05
CA GLU A 33 39.15 -7.78 8.31
C GLU A 33 39.72 -6.40 8.69
N ILE A 34 38.86 -5.38 8.80
CA ILE A 34 39.31 -4.02 9.13
C ILE A 34 39.67 -3.91 10.61
N LEU A 35 38.90 -4.51 11.51
CA LEU A 35 39.18 -4.50 12.95
C LEU A 35 40.51 -5.18 13.29
N ALA A 36 40.92 -6.16 12.48
CA ALA A 36 42.23 -6.81 12.62
C ALA A 36 43.41 -5.90 12.28
N ASP A 37 43.19 -4.86 11.46
CA ASP A 37 44.20 -3.89 11.03
C ASP A 37 44.13 -2.58 11.84
N ASP A 38 42.95 -1.95 11.89
CA ASP A 38 42.70 -0.70 12.63
C ASP A 38 41.29 -0.68 13.27
N GLN A 39 41.27 -0.65 14.61
CA GLN A 39 40.05 -0.64 15.42
C GLN A 39 39.16 0.60 15.17
N ARG A 40 39.77 1.76 14.90
CA ARG A 40 39.03 3.01 14.66
C ARG A 40 38.42 3.03 13.27
N ASP A 41 39.08 2.48 12.27
CA ASP A 41 38.51 2.33 10.93
C ASP A 41 37.36 1.33 10.93
N GLY A 42 37.48 0.24 11.71
CA GLY A 42 36.38 -0.70 11.92
C GLY A 42 35.17 -0.05 12.61
N ALA A 43 35.41 0.75 13.66
CA ALA A 43 34.36 1.54 14.33
C ALA A 43 33.72 2.59 13.39
N ALA A 44 34.51 3.22 12.51
CA ALA A 44 34.01 4.16 11.52
C ALA A 44 33.11 3.49 10.50
N LEU A 45 33.48 2.29 10.01
CA LEU A 45 32.64 1.49 9.13
C LEU A 45 31.32 1.09 9.81
N LEU A 46 31.40 0.54 11.02
CA LEU A 46 30.22 0.13 11.80
C LEU A 46 29.23 1.29 11.98
N SER A 47 29.74 2.47 12.36
CA SER A 47 28.92 3.68 12.54
C SER A 47 28.32 4.20 11.22
N ARG A 48 29.10 4.19 10.14
CA ARG A 48 28.66 4.63 8.82
C ARG A 48 27.52 3.76 8.30
N ASP A 49 27.71 2.45 8.32
CA ASP A 49 26.73 1.48 7.83
C ASP A 49 25.49 1.49 8.74
N LEU A 50 25.66 1.59 10.07
CA LEU A 50 24.56 1.64 11.05
C LEU A 50 23.61 2.82 10.81
N VAL A 51 24.13 4.00 10.45
CA VAL A 51 23.30 5.19 10.17
C VAL A 51 22.80 5.20 8.72
N GLY A 52 23.53 4.53 7.82
CA GLY A 52 23.33 4.57 6.37
C GLY A 52 24.14 5.69 5.73
N ASP A 53 24.72 5.40 4.57
CA ASP A 53 25.50 6.36 3.78
C ASP A 53 24.95 6.49 2.35
N TYR A 54 24.34 7.64 2.06
CA TYR A 54 23.81 7.97 0.74
C TYR A 54 24.88 8.33 -0.29
N GLY A 55 26.15 8.43 0.14
CA GLY A 55 27.31 8.46 -0.75
C GLY A 55 27.67 7.07 -1.29
N ASP A 56 27.39 6.00 -0.54
CA ASP A 56 27.72 4.61 -0.88
C ASP A 56 26.59 3.89 -1.65
N VAL A 57 26.19 4.49 -2.77
CA VAL A 57 25.21 3.92 -3.70
C VAL A 57 25.95 3.30 -4.87
N SER A 58 25.55 2.09 -5.28
CA SER A 58 26.17 1.38 -6.40
C SER A 58 26.20 2.22 -7.68
N ALA A 59 27.19 2.00 -8.55
CA ALA A 59 27.27 2.69 -9.86
C ALA A 59 25.99 2.49 -10.70
N PHE A 60 25.36 1.32 -10.58
CA PHE A 60 24.06 1.04 -11.19
C PHE A 60 22.93 1.86 -10.56
N GLY A 61 22.87 1.92 -9.22
CA GLY A 61 21.89 2.74 -8.51
C GLY A 61 22.06 4.25 -8.74
N GLN A 62 23.29 4.69 -8.97
CA GLN A 62 23.62 6.04 -9.41
C GLN A 62 23.03 6.36 -10.79
N ASP A 63 23.00 5.40 -11.72
CA ASP A 63 22.39 5.60 -13.04
C ASP A 63 20.84 5.58 -12.95
N ILE A 64 20.27 4.64 -12.19
CA ILE A 64 18.82 4.55 -11.96
C ILE A 64 18.30 5.83 -11.31
N ARG A 65 18.96 6.34 -10.26
CA ARG A 65 18.49 7.54 -9.56
C ARG A 65 18.50 8.78 -10.45
N ARG A 66 19.43 8.85 -11.40
CA ARG A 66 19.54 10.01 -12.30
C ARG A 66 18.49 9.99 -13.42
N ARG A 67 18.03 8.80 -13.83
CA ARG A 67 17.28 8.64 -15.09
C ARG A 67 15.87 8.08 -14.94
N ILE A 68 15.63 7.21 -13.96
CA ILE A 68 14.43 6.36 -13.91
C ILE A 68 13.63 6.58 -12.63
N TYR A 69 14.30 6.54 -11.47
CA TYR A 69 13.66 6.65 -10.16
C TYR A 69 14.51 7.46 -9.18
N PRO A 70 14.27 8.78 -9.04
CA PRO A 70 15.07 9.70 -8.22
C PRO A 70 15.34 9.24 -6.78
N PHE A 71 14.38 8.54 -6.17
CA PHE A 71 14.48 8.03 -4.80
C PHE A 71 15.13 6.64 -4.70
N TYR A 72 15.74 6.11 -5.77
CA TYR A 72 16.38 4.79 -5.73
C TYR A 72 17.55 4.72 -4.73
N SER A 73 18.28 5.82 -4.52
CA SER A 73 19.35 5.87 -3.52
C SER A 73 18.83 5.70 -2.08
N TRP A 74 17.68 6.29 -1.76
CA TRP A 74 17.00 6.08 -0.47
C TRP A 74 16.65 4.61 -0.29
N LEU A 75 16.16 3.97 -1.35
CA LEU A 75 15.81 2.56 -1.36
C LEU A 75 17.04 1.67 -1.17
N GLU A 76 18.08 1.85 -1.96
CA GLU A 76 19.23 0.94 -1.99
C GLU A 76 19.92 0.91 -0.62
N VAL A 77 20.17 2.11 -0.06
CA VAL A 77 20.86 2.28 1.21
C VAL A 77 20.04 1.72 2.36
N ASN A 78 18.76 2.09 2.48
CA ASN A 78 17.90 1.59 3.54
C ASN A 78 17.64 0.09 3.40
N THR A 79 17.49 -0.42 2.18
CA THR A 79 17.30 -1.85 1.94
C THR A 79 18.51 -2.65 2.41
N ARG A 80 19.71 -2.26 1.96
CA ARG A 80 20.96 -2.91 2.39
C ARG A 80 21.12 -2.84 3.92
N ARG A 81 20.90 -1.66 4.49
CA ARG A 81 21.02 -1.40 5.93
C ARG A 81 20.07 -2.25 6.76
N TYR A 82 18.77 -2.25 6.46
CA TYR A 82 17.78 -3.01 7.24
C TYR A 82 17.89 -4.52 7.01
N ILE A 83 18.24 -4.98 5.80
CA ILE A 83 18.53 -6.39 5.56
C ILE A 83 19.66 -6.85 6.47
N ARG A 84 20.79 -6.12 6.48
CA ARG A 84 21.96 -6.48 7.29
C ARG A 84 21.68 -6.36 8.78
N LEU A 85 20.98 -5.31 9.23
CA LEU A 85 20.56 -5.18 10.63
C LEU A 85 19.73 -6.38 11.08
N ILE A 86 18.73 -6.77 10.28
CA ILE A 86 17.87 -7.91 10.59
C ILE A 86 18.67 -9.21 10.54
N ASP A 87 19.53 -9.40 9.54
CA ASP A 87 20.34 -10.60 9.39
C ASP A 87 21.34 -10.76 10.53
N ASN A 88 22.08 -9.70 10.87
CA ASN A 88 23.06 -9.69 11.95
C ASN A 88 22.39 -9.81 13.32
N ALA A 89 21.29 -9.08 13.59
CA ALA A 89 20.56 -9.22 14.85
C ALA A 89 19.95 -10.63 15.01
N TYR A 90 19.53 -11.25 13.89
CA TYR A 90 19.05 -12.63 13.91
C TYR A 90 20.20 -13.62 14.10
N SER A 91 21.30 -13.51 13.34
CA SER A 91 22.43 -14.45 13.42
C SER A 91 23.19 -14.35 14.75
N GLN A 92 23.33 -13.14 15.31
CA GLN A 92 24.02 -12.90 16.59
C GLN A 92 23.11 -13.08 17.82
N GLY A 93 21.79 -13.11 17.65
CA GLY A 93 20.82 -13.16 18.76
C GLY A 93 19.73 -14.21 18.57
N ILE A 94 18.58 -13.82 18.00
CA ILE A 94 17.34 -14.61 18.01
C ILE A 94 17.47 -15.97 17.27
N GLY A 95 18.27 -16.01 16.21
CA GLY A 95 18.50 -17.18 15.36
C GLY A 95 19.42 -18.23 15.99
N SER A 96 20.34 -17.87 16.88
CA SER A 96 21.17 -18.85 17.60
C SER A 96 20.34 -19.68 18.58
N GLY A 97 19.30 -19.08 19.20
CA GLY A 97 18.30 -19.77 20.01
C GLY A 97 17.24 -20.55 19.21
N LEU A 98 16.77 -20.01 18.07
CA LEU A 98 15.78 -20.67 17.21
C LEU A 98 16.35 -21.77 16.31
N ALA A 99 17.63 -21.69 15.89
CA ALA A 99 18.29 -22.75 15.13
C ALA A 99 18.37 -24.06 15.93
N ALA A 100 18.43 -23.99 17.26
CA ALA A 100 18.35 -25.14 18.16
C ALA A 100 16.97 -25.84 18.14
N THR A 101 15.92 -25.19 17.62
CA THR A 101 14.53 -25.71 17.58
C THR A 101 14.11 -26.34 16.24
N GLY A 102 15.03 -26.42 15.25
CA GLY A 102 14.85 -27.23 14.03
C GLY A 102 13.91 -26.67 12.94
N ILE A 103 13.04 -25.71 13.23
CA ILE A 103 12.06 -25.17 12.25
C ILE A 103 12.72 -24.26 11.20
N VAL A 104 13.85 -23.62 11.54
CA VAL A 104 14.51 -22.61 10.69
C VAL A 104 15.45 -23.22 9.64
N GLY A 105 16.03 -24.40 9.91
CA GLY A 105 17.04 -25.03 9.06
C GLY A 105 16.56 -25.36 7.63
N ALA A 106 15.26 -25.61 7.45
CA ALA A 106 14.68 -25.91 6.14
C ALA A 106 14.50 -24.67 5.23
N SER A 107 14.61 -23.46 5.77
CA SER A 107 14.34 -22.20 5.04
C SER A 107 15.58 -21.54 4.42
N ILE A 108 16.77 -22.05 4.72
CA ILE A 108 18.08 -21.53 4.24
C ILE A 108 18.20 -21.61 2.69
N GLY A 109 17.38 -22.43 2.03
CA GLY A 109 17.33 -22.55 0.56
C GLY A 109 16.38 -21.58 -0.16
N ALA A 110 15.59 -20.77 0.55
CA ALA A 110 14.65 -19.85 -0.08
C ALA A 110 15.38 -18.58 -0.55
N ARG A 111 15.22 -18.22 -1.84
CA ARG A 111 15.80 -17.01 -2.47
C ARG A 111 15.65 -15.80 -1.53
N THR A 112 16.74 -15.03 -1.40
CA THR A 112 16.98 -13.93 -0.45
C THR A 112 15.77 -13.02 -0.16
N THR A 113 14.90 -12.75 -1.14
CA THR A 113 13.70 -11.91 -0.98
C THR A 113 12.59 -12.55 -0.13
N ALA A 114 12.35 -13.86 -0.26
CA ALA A 114 11.31 -14.55 0.52
C ALA A 114 11.73 -14.74 1.98
N TYR A 115 13.01 -15.05 2.18
CA TYR A 115 13.64 -15.19 3.49
C TYR A 115 13.68 -13.87 4.26
N LEU A 116 13.93 -12.75 3.55
CA LEU A 116 13.82 -11.41 4.11
C LEU A 116 12.37 -11.06 4.51
N GLY A 117 11.40 -11.39 3.64
CA GLY A 117 9.96 -11.26 3.91
C GLY A 117 9.54 -11.90 5.24
N LEU A 118 9.99 -13.14 5.47
CA LEU A 118 9.73 -13.88 6.71
C LEU A 118 10.29 -13.16 7.94
N ARG A 119 11.53 -12.65 7.86
CA ARG A 119 12.15 -11.94 8.99
C ARG A 119 11.48 -10.60 9.30
N MET A 120 11.01 -9.88 8.28
CA MET A 120 10.19 -8.68 8.48
C MET A 120 8.84 -9.00 9.13
N LEU A 121 8.21 -10.11 8.75
CA LEU A 121 7.00 -10.60 9.41
C LEU A 121 7.27 -11.00 10.87
N VAL A 122 8.46 -11.55 11.19
CA VAL A 122 8.87 -11.84 12.57
C VAL A 122 9.02 -10.54 13.37
N VAL A 123 9.74 -9.54 12.86
CA VAL A 123 9.88 -8.24 13.56
C VAL A 123 8.52 -7.58 13.76
N TYR A 124 7.68 -7.56 12.73
CA TYR A 124 6.31 -7.04 12.83
C TYR A 124 5.48 -7.85 13.85
N GLY A 125 5.57 -9.18 13.81
CA GLY A 125 4.90 -10.09 14.72
C GLY A 125 5.32 -9.91 16.17
N LEU A 126 6.60 -9.62 16.43
CA LEU A 126 7.10 -9.30 17.78
C LEU A 126 6.54 -7.96 18.28
N VAL A 127 6.49 -6.94 17.43
CA VAL A 127 5.87 -5.64 17.77
C VAL A 127 4.38 -5.80 18.03
N GLN A 128 3.68 -6.60 17.22
CA GLN A 128 2.26 -6.92 17.45
C GLN A 128 2.04 -7.75 18.71
N ALA A 129 2.91 -8.72 18.99
CA ALA A 129 2.85 -9.50 20.23
C ALA A 129 3.04 -8.59 21.44
N TRP A 130 3.98 -7.65 21.39
CA TRP A 130 4.14 -6.63 22.43
C TRP A 130 2.86 -5.83 22.64
N ASN A 131 2.29 -5.27 21.56
CA ASN A 131 1.08 -4.46 21.64
C ASN A 131 -0.11 -5.25 22.18
N ASN A 132 -0.30 -6.50 21.78
CA ASN A 132 -1.44 -7.30 22.22
C ASN A 132 -1.26 -7.87 23.64
N LEU A 133 -0.05 -8.28 24.01
CA LEU A 133 0.22 -8.85 25.34
C LEU A 133 0.24 -7.81 26.45
N PHE A 134 0.77 -6.62 26.18
CA PHE A 134 0.92 -5.56 27.19
C PHE A 134 -0.09 -4.43 27.06
N HIS A 135 -0.71 -4.27 25.89
CA HIS A 135 -1.60 -3.13 25.56
C HIS A 135 -2.83 -3.51 24.72
N GLY A 136 -3.35 -4.74 24.85
CA GLY A 136 -4.45 -5.26 24.00
C GLY A 136 -5.72 -4.41 24.02
N ASP A 137 -6.13 -3.92 25.20
CA ASP A 137 -7.31 -3.06 25.36
C ASP A 137 -7.19 -1.70 24.66
N ASP A 138 -5.96 -1.26 24.39
CA ASP A 138 -5.65 -0.02 23.70
C ASP A 138 -5.51 -0.25 22.19
N GLU A 139 -4.90 -1.38 21.80
CA GLU A 139 -4.81 -1.84 20.41
C GLU A 139 -6.20 -1.99 19.75
N ASP A 140 -7.18 -2.52 20.49
CA ASP A 140 -8.54 -2.70 19.97
C ASP A 140 -9.32 -1.40 19.76
N LYS A 141 -8.90 -0.32 20.42
CA LYS A 141 -9.53 1.01 20.29
C LYS A 141 -8.95 1.81 19.13
N LEU A 142 -7.79 1.43 18.61
CA LEU A 142 -7.18 2.07 17.45
C LEU A 142 -8.03 1.89 16.18
N SER A 143 -7.84 2.80 15.22
CA SER A 143 -8.45 2.67 13.90
C SER A 143 -7.82 1.50 13.14
N ASP A 144 -8.56 0.87 12.21
CA ASP A 144 -8.01 -0.20 11.36
C ASP A 144 -6.73 0.27 10.63
N SER A 145 -6.66 1.54 10.24
CA SER A 145 -5.49 2.12 9.59
C SER A 145 -4.29 2.33 10.52
N ASP A 146 -4.52 2.63 11.79
CA ASP A 146 -3.44 2.80 12.77
C ASP A 146 -2.88 1.45 13.20
N ARG A 147 -3.74 0.42 13.32
CA ARG A 147 -3.34 -0.95 13.69
C ARG A 147 -2.42 -1.63 12.67
N VAL A 148 -2.60 -1.30 11.38
CA VAL A 148 -1.80 -1.87 10.27
C VAL A 148 -0.44 -1.19 10.11
N ARG A 149 -0.29 0.04 10.61
CA ARG A 149 1.01 0.72 10.60
C ARG A 149 1.88 0.18 11.72
N LEU A 150 3.18 0.00 11.48
CA LEU A 150 4.08 -0.43 12.54
C LEU A 150 4.17 0.65 13.64
N HIS A 151 3.74 0.29 14.85
CA HIS A 151 3.77 1.16 16.01
C HIS A 151 3.94 0.33 17.28
N ILE A 152 4.51 0.93 18.33
CA ILE A 152 4.55 0.37 19.67
C ILE A 152 3.62 1.18 20.57
N ASN A 153 2.74 0.49 21.29
CA ASN A 153 1.92 1.09 22.33
C ASN A 153 2.80 1.30 23.58
N LEU A 154 2.73 2.52 24.14
CA LEU A 154 3.46 2.93 25.34
C LEU A 154 2.55 3.10 26.56
N GLY A 155 1.28 2.68 26.46
CA GLY A 155 0.25 2.89 27.47
C GLY A 155 -0.48 4.22 27.33
N LYS A 156 -1.11 4.68 28.41
CA LYS A 156 -1.89 5.92 28.45
C LYS A 156 -1.16 7.04 29.18
N ASP A 157 -1.46 8.28 28.81
CA ASP A 157 -1.11 9.44 29.65
C ASP A 157 -2.12 9.63 30.80
N ASP A 158 -1.85 10.63 31.65
CA ASP A 158 -2.66 10.97 32.82
C ASP A 158 -4.10 11.38 32.44
N ASP A 159 -4.32 11.79 31.19
CA ASP A 159 -5.62 12.16 30.61
C ASP A 159 -6.34 10.97 29.94
N GLY A 160 -5.74 9.76 29.99
CA GLY A 160 -6.30 8.53 29.44
C GLY A 160 -6.16 8.36 27.93
N GLN A 161 -5.37 9.20 27.25
CA GLN A 161 -5.08 9.09 25.82
C GLN A 161 -3.99 8.06 25.57
N ILE A 162 -4.18 7.23 24.52
CA ILE A 162 -3.23 6.17 24.15
C ILE A 162 -2.00 6.79 23.50
N ARG A 163 -0.82 6.56 24.10
CA ARG A 163 0.47 6.99 23.59
C ARG A 163 1.05 5.91 22.68
N THR A 164 1.29 6.26 21.43
CA THR A 164 1.87 5.34 20.45
C THR A 164 3.17 5.90 19.88
N LEU A 165 4.23 5.10 19.91
CA LEU A 165 5.44 5.39 19.16
C LEU A 165 5.27 4.80 17.76
N ARG A 166 4.94 5.67 16.81
CA ARG A 166 4.85 5.29 15.40
C ARG A 166 6.25 5.28 14.83
N PHE A 167 6.63 4.19 14.17
CA PHE A 167 7.85 4.18 13.39
C PHE A 167 7.59 5.01 12.12
N GLN A 168 7.89 6.31 12.17
CA GLN A 168 7.79 7.19 11.01
C GLN A 168 9.22 7.48 10.53
N GLY A 169 9.54 7.05 9.32
CA GLY A 169 10.88 7.20 8.73
C GLY A 169 11.34 5.97 7.97
N ALA A 170 12.66 5.87 7.77
CA ALA A 170 13.28 4.89 6.87
C ALA A 170 12.88 3.42 7.10
N LEU A 171 12.61 3.00 8.35
CA LEU A 171 12.18 1.63 8.67
C LEU A 171 10.75 1.37 8.18
N SER A 172 9.84 2.32 8.37
CA SER A 172 8.46 2.19 7.88
C SER A 172 8.41 2.27 6.36
N ASP A 173 9.21 3.13 5.74
CA ASP A 173 9.35 3.16 4.27
C ASP A 173 9.89 1.83 3.73
N PHE A 174 10.87 1.24 4.42
CA PHE A 174 11.41 -0.07 4.07
C PHE A 174 10.38 -1.20 4.25
N LEU A 175 9.62 -1.23 5.33
CA LEU A 175 8.59 -2.25 5.53
C LEU A 175 7.41 -2.11 4.55
N GLN A 176 7.00 -0.87 4.24
CA GLN A 176 6.04 -0.60 3.17
C GLN A 176 6.54 -1.06 1.81
N TRP A 177 7.84 -0.88 1.53
CA TRP A 177 8.46 -1.31 0.29
C TRP A 177 8.30 -2.82 0.05
N PHE A 178 8.37 -3.62 1.11
CA PHE A 178 8.20 -5.08 1.03
C PHE A 178 6.76 -5.54 1.24
N GLY A 179 5.78 -4.63 1.20
CA GLY A 179 4.36 -4.97 1.30
C GLY A 179 3.94 -5.46 2.68
N ALA A 180 4.65 -5.07 3.76
CA ALA A 180 4.31 -5.50 5.12
C ALA A 180 2.90 -5.07 5.54
N GLU A 181 2.47 -3.86 5.16
CA GLU A 181 1.11 -3.37 5.44
C GLU A 181 0.05 -4.22 4.74
N ASP A 182 0.27 -4.57 3.46
CA ASP A 182 -0.63 -5.44 2.70
C ASP A 182 -0.66 -6.87 3.29
N ALA A 183 0.51 -7.39 3.69
CA ALA A 183 0.62 -8.71 4.32
C ALA A 183 -0.11 -8.77 5.66
N VAL A 184 -0.03 -7.70 6.46
CA VAL A 184 -0.73 -7.59 7.75
C VAL A 184 -2.22 -7.39 7.56
N SER A 185 -2.63 -6.54 6.61
CA SER A 185 -4.03 -6.41 6.22
C SER A 185 -4.59 -7.77 5.79
N SER A 186 -3.82 -8.58 5.05
CA SER A 186 -4.17 -9.96 4.74
C SER A 186 -4.26 -10.83 5.99
N LEU A 187 -3.34 -10.76 6.95
CA LEU A 187 -3.42 -11.52 8.21
C LEU A 187 -4.68 -11.17 9.02
N MET A 188 -4.99 -9.89 9.21
CA MET A 188 -6.22 -9.44 9.88
C MET A 188 -7.47 -9.85 9.09
N ALA A 189 -7.37 -9.92 7.77
CA ALA A 189 -8.44 -10.44 6.93
C ALA A 189 -8.60 -11.97 7.06
N ILE A 190 -7.55 -12.75 7.35
CA ILE A 190 -7.67 -14.20 7.61
C ILE A 190 -8.60 -14.45 8.80
N GLU A 191 -8.41 -13.71 9.90
CA GLU A 191 -9.27 -13.79 11.09
C GLU A 191 -10.74 -13.53 10.75
N LYS A 192 -10.99 -12.58 9.85
CA LYS A 192 -12.33 -12.22 9.37
C LYS A 192 -12.88 -13.18 8.29
N GLY A 193 -12.18 -14.29 7.98
CA GLY A 193 -12.54 -15.22 6.90
C GLY A 193 -12.43 -14.61 5.50
N ARG A 194 -11.62 -13.56 5.35
CA ARG A 194 -11.46 -12.72 4.17
C ARG A 194 -10.05 -12.78 3.57
N ALA A 195 -9.19 -13.70 3.95
CA ALA A 195 -7.91 -13.93 3.26
C ALA A 195 -7.40 -15.33 3.60
N ASP A 196 -6.37 -15.77 2.89
CA ASP A 196 -5.60 -16.96 3.22
C ASP A 196 -4.10 -16.64 3.34
N TRP A 197 -3.32 -17.62 3.79
CA TRP A 197 -1.87 -17.51 3.88
C TRP A 197 -1.18 -17.32 2.52
N GLY A 198 -1.83 -17.74 1.43
CA GLY A 198 -1.34 -17.50 0.07
C GLY A 198 -1.42 -16.02 -0.33
N ASP A 199 -2.44 -15.29 0.14
CA ASP A 199 -2.57 -13.85 -0.08
C ASP A 199 -1.51 -13.05 0.68
N VAL A 200 -1.13 -13.49 1.89
CA VAL A 200 0.02 -12.95 2.64
C VAL A 200 1.31 -13.13 1.84
N ALA A 201 1.57 -14.33 1.33
CA ALA A 201 2.75 -14.61 0.50
C ALA A 201 2.74 -13.79 -0.81
N LYS A 202 1.59 -13.62 -1.46
CA LYS A 202 1.44 -12.75 -2.64
C LYS A 202 1.72 -11.29 -2.32
N ALA A 203 1.26 -10.78 -1.17
CA ALA A 203 1.52 -9.40 -0.75
C ALA A 203 3.02 -9.15 -0.58
N VAL A 204 3.72 -10.03 0.13
CA VAL A 204 5.18 -9.96 0.32
C VAL A 204 5.94 -10.07 -1.01
N ALA A 205 5.51 -10.97 -1.90
CA ALA A 205 6.16 -11.15 -3.19
C ALA A 205 5.90 -10.00 -4.18
N LYS A 206 4.70 -9.43 -4.19
CA LYS A 206 4.30 -8.35 -5.11
C LYS A 206 4.74 -6.97 -4.63
N GLY A 207 4.88 -6.74 -3.32
CA GLY A 207 5.19 -5.44 -2.73
C GLY A 207 6.37 -4.73 -3.41
N PRO A 208 7.57 -5.35 -3.46
CA PRO A 208 8.74 -4.74 -4.08
C PRO A 208 8.53 -4.43 -5.57
N ILE A 209 7.93 -5.36 -6.33
CA ILE A 209 7.72 -5.19 -7.77
C ILE A 209 6.70 -4.08 -8.05
N ASN A 210 5.59 -4.06 -7.31
CA ASN A 210 4.56 -3.05 -7.45
C ASN A 210 5.12 -1.65 -7.14
N ARG A 211 5.97 -1.56 -6.12
CA ARG A 211 6.58 -0.30 -5.71
C ARG A 211 7.63 0.21 -6.70
N VAL A 212 8.45 -0.66 -7.30
CA VAL A 212 9.31 -0.29 -8.44
C VAL A 212 8.46 0.21 -9.62
N ALA A 213 7.47 -0.57 -10.05
CA ALA A 213 6.62 -0.23 -11.19
C ALA A 213 5.79 1.06 -10.96
N SER A 214 5.49 1.39 -9.71
CA SER A 214 4.80 2.62 -9.31
C SER A 214 5.73 3.81 -9.11
N GLY A 215 7.00 3.57 -8.78
CA GLY A 215 8.04 4.59 -8.62
C GLY A 215 8.72 5.03 -9.93
N ILE A 216 8.52 4.28 -11.02
CA ILE A 216 8.94 4.71 -12.37
C ILE A 216 8.27 6.05 -12.70
N THR A 217 9.09 7.03 -13.08
CA THR A 217 8.63 8.38 -13.40
C THR A 217 7.48 8.34 -14.43
N PRO A 218 6.39 9.11 -14.23
CA PRO A 218 5.23 9.11 -15.13
C PRO A 218 5.55 9.31 -16.61
N VAL A 219 6.60 10.08 -16.94
CA VAL A 219 7.08 10.33 -18.31
C VAL A 219 7.53 9.05 -19.03
N ILE A 220 8.13 8.10 -18.30
CA ILE A 220 8.59 6.81 -18.84
C ILE A 220 7.42 5.83 -18.95
N LYS A 221 6.48 5.89 -18.00
CA LYS A 221 5.35 4.97 -17.90
C LYS A 221 4.24 5.28 -18.92
N LEU A 222 4.02 6.55 -19.24
CA LEU A 222 2.91 7.02 -20.07
C LEU A 222 2.88 6.40 -21.48
N PRO A 223 3.98 6.33 -22.26
CA PRO A 223 3.95 5.71 -23.59
C PRO A 223 3.49 4.24 -23.55
N PHE A 224 3.95 3.48 -22.55
CA PHE A 224 3.56 2.09 -22.34
C PHE A 224 2.08 1.95 -21.93
N GLU A 225 1.61 2.83 -21.05
CA GLU A 225 0.20 2.88 -20.64
C GLU A 225 -0.73 3.22 -21.82
N LEU A 226 -0.36 4.19 -22.66
CA LEU A 226 -1.13 4.56 -23.86
C LEU A 226 -1.16 3.44 -24.90
N ALA A 227 -0.03 2.76 -25.13
CA ALA A 227 0.08 1.64 -26.06
C ALA A 227 -0.75 0.43 -25.60
N SER A 228 -0.64 0.07 -24.32
CA SER A 228 -1.40 -1.05 -23.73
C SER A 228 -2.89 -0.71 -23.50
N GLY A 229 -3.23 0.57 -23.41
CA GLY A 229 -4.57 1.02 -22.99
C GLY A 229 -4.86 0.70 -21.51
N LEU A 230 -3.82 0.40 -20.73
CA LEU A 230 -3.90 0.02 -19.33
C LEU A 230 -3.10 0.99 -18.48
N GLN A 231 -3.71 1.47 -17.40
CA GLN A 231 -3.07 2.26 -16.36
C GLN A 231 -2.55 1.31 -15.29
N PHE A 232 -1.24 1.29 -15.07
CA PHE A 232 -0.54 0.43 -14.10
C PHE A 232 -0.26 1.14 -12.78
N TRP A 233 -0.92 2.27 -12.52
CA TRP A 233 -0.84 3.02 -11.27
C TRP A 233 -2.22 3.10 -10.60
N PRO A 234 -2.32 2.97 -9.26
CA PRO A 234 -1.25 2.76 -8.26
C PRO A 234 -0.83 1.28 -8.09
N ASP A 235 -1.47 0.36 -8.80
CA ASP A 235 -1.20 -1.08 -8.69
C ASP A 235 -0.95 -1.67 -10.09
N ALA A 236 0.27 -2.16 -10.31
CA ALA A 236 0.71 -2.77 -11.56
C ALA A 236 0.11 -4.17 -11.77
N PHE A 237 -0.29 -4.85 -10.69
CA PHE A 237 -0.89 -6.19 -10.74
C PHE A 237 -2.41 -6.15 -10.84
N ASN A 238 -3.02 -4.99 -10.66
CA ASN A 238 -4.44 -4.74 -10.93
C ASN A 238 -4.61 -3.52 -11.85
N PRO A 239 -4.17 -3.61 -13.13
CA PRO A 239 -4.22 -2.49 -14.05
C PRO A 239 -5.65 -2.06 -14.36
N ARG A 240 -5.86 -0.77 -14.61
CA ARG A 240 -7.17 -0.20 -14.93
C ARG A 240 -7.23 0.19 -16.40
N ALA A 241 -8.34 -0.10 -17.09
CA ALA A 241 -8.48 0.29 -18.49
C ALA A 241 -8.52 1.82 -18.65
N ILE A 242 -7.72 2.35 -19.56
CA ILE A 242 -7.72 3.76 -19.95
C ILE A 242 -8.86 3.97 -20.94
N ARG A 243 -9.93 4.61 -20.47
CA ARG A 243 -11.10 4.93 -21.30
C ARG A 243 -10.89 6.16 -22.18
N ASP A 244 -10.15 7.14 -21.68
CA ASP A 244 -9.81 8.36 -22.40
C ASP A 244 -8.30 8.58 -22.36
N ARG A 245 -7.64 8.33 -23.51
CA ARG A 245 -6.20 8.48 -23.67
C ARG A 245 -5.76 9.94 -23.56
N LYS A 246 -6.56 10.89 -24.06
CA LYS A 246 -6.23 12.32 -24.02
C LYS A 246 -6.32 12.85 -22.60
N ARG A 247 -7.38 12.47 -21.87
CA ARG A 247 -7.51 12.77 -20.44
C ARG A 247 -6.37 12.19 -19.61
N HIS A 248 -5.94 10.95 -19.93
CA HIS A 248 -4.80 10.31 -19.25
C HIS A 248 -3.49 11.06 -19.49
N THR A 249 -3.27 11.59 -20.70
CA THR A 249 -2.14 12.48 -20.99
C THR A 249 -2.27 13.84 -20.29
N ALA A 250 -3.46 14.45 -20.27
CA ALA A 250 -3.71 15.73 -19.60
C ALA A 250 -3.40 15.68 -18.10
N ARG A 251 -3.71 14.55 -17.44
CA ARG A 251 -3.35 14.30 -16.04
C ARG A 251 -1.86 14.41 -15.76
N LEU A 252 -0.99 14.00 -16.68
CA LEU A 252 0.47 14.11 -16.51
C LEU A 252 0.90 15.56 -16.33
N PHE A 253 0.29 16.47 -17.09
CA PHE A 253 0.62 17.90 -17.07
C PHE A 253 -0.16 18.68 -16.00
N GLY A 254 -0.97 18.00 -15.18
CA GLY A 254 -1.82 18.63 -14.18
C GLY A 254 -3.01 19.40 -14.75
N VAL A 255 -3.31 19.26 -16.05
CA VAL A 255 -4.38 19.99 -16.76
C VAL A 255 -5.62 19.13 -17.02
N GLU A 256 -5.85 18.12 -16.17
CA GLU A 256 -7.00 17.21 -16.35
C GLU A 256 -8.34 17.90 -16.14
N HIS A 257 -8.40 18.93 -15.29
CA HIS A 257 -9.63 19.69 -15.05
C HIS A 257 -9.97 20.63 -16.21
N GLU A 258 -8.98 21.26 -16.82
CA GLU A 258 -9.13 22.08 -18.03
C GLU A 258 -9.55 21.21 -19.21
N TYR A 259 -8.96 20.02 -19.36
CA TYR A 259 -9.41 19.05 -20.36
C TYR A 259 -10.85 18.62 -20.11
N ASP A 260 -11.20 18.27 -18.87
CA ASP A 260 -12.55 17.82 -18.53
C ASP A 260 -13.59 18.92 -18.81
N TRP A 261 -13.24 20.19 -18.54
CA TRP A 261 -14.09 21.34 -18.86
C TRP A 261 -14.23 21.53 -20.38
N LEU A 262 -13.12 21.54 -21.14
CA LEU A 262 -13.13 21.74 -22.60
C LEU A 262 -13.78 20.58 -23.37
N ALA A 263 -13.67 19.36 -22.84
CA ALA A 263 -14.22 18.16 -23.44
C ALA A 263 -15.63 17.81 -22.92
N ASP A 264 -16.26 18.71 -22.15
CA ASP A 264 -17.57 18.54 -21.50
C ASP A 264 -17.69 17.18 -20.79
N LYS A 265 -16.64 16.79 -20.06
CA LYS A 265 -16.65 15.56 -19.25
C LYS A 265 -17.30 15.85 -17.89
N PRO A 266 -17.99 14.85 -17.30
CA PRO A 266 -18.59 15.03 -15.98
C PRO A 266 -17.56 15.51 -14.97
N SER A 267 -17.85 16.63 -14.31
CA SER A 267 -16.93 17.25 -13.33
C SER A 267 -17.69 17.65 -12.07
N ARG A 268 -16.97 17.92 -10.97
CA ARG A 268 -17.57 18.56 -9.77
C ARG A 268 -17.65 20.08 -9.90
N GLY A 269 -17.35 20.63 -11.08
CA GLY A 269 -17.20 22.07 -11.31
C GLY A 269 -15.77 22.56 -11.08
N TYR A 270 -15.32 23.47 -11.95
CA TYR A 270 -13.94 23.97 -11.98
C TYR A 270 -13.51 24.70 -10.69
N LEU A 271 -14.41 25.52 -10.13
CA LEU A 271 -14.14 26.25 -8.88
C LEU A 271 -14.01 25.30 -7.68
N GLN A 272 -14.82 24.23 -7.63
CA GLN A 272 -14.71 23.21 -6.58
C GLN A 272 -13.45 22.34 -6.76
N SER A 273 -12.94 22.15 -7.99
CA SER A 273 -11.63 21.49 -8.17
C SER A 273 -10.47 22.33 -7.65
N LEU A 274 -10.51 23.66 -7.81
CA LEU A 274 -9.51 24.56 -7.23
C LEU A 274 -9.62 24.63 -5.71
N GLU A 275 -10.83 24.70 -5.16
CA GLU A 275 -11.04 24.65 -3.71
C GLU A 275 -10.60 23.31 -3.13
N SER A 276 -10.85 22.20 -3.83
CA SER A 276 -10.46 20.86 -3.35
C SER A 276 -8.95 20.59 -3.41
N ALA A 277 -8.21 21.32 -4.26
CA ALA A 277 -6.74 21.34 -4.25
C ALA A 277 -6.18 22.00 -2.97
N LEU A 278 -6.93 22.92 -2.35
CA LEU A 278 -6.55 23.59 -1.10
C LEU A 278 -7.18 22.94 0.14
N VAL A 279 -8.41 22.44 0.03
CA VAL A 279 -9.19 21.83 1.12
C VAL A 279 -9.89 20.58 0.61
N TYR A 280 -9.36 19.41 0.97
CA TYR A 280 -9.92 18.13 0.58
C TYR A 280 -11.29 17.87 1.24
N LYS A 281 -12.38 18.08 0.49
CA LYS A 281 -13.76 17.78 0.92
C LYS A 281 -14.24 16.51 0.22
N GLN A 282 -14.55 15.47 0.99
CA GLN A 282 -15.18 14.24 0.50
C GLN A 282 -16.49 13.97 1.22
N ASP A 283 -17.48 13.50 0.46
CA ASP A 283 -18.76 13.07 1.01
C ASP A 283 -18.59 11.75 1.77
N ALA A 284 -18.99 11.72 3.03
CA ALA A 284 -18.86 10.54 3.88
C ALA A 284 -19.68 9.34 3.36
N GLY A 285 -20.82 9.60 2.72
CA GLY A 285 -21.65 8.58 2.10
C GLY A 285 -21.00 7.97 0.86
N GLU A 286 -20.36 8.79 0.03
CA GLU A 286 -19.58 8.33 -1.11
C GLU A 286 -18.37 7.48 -0.68
N LEU A 287 -17.70 7.88 0.40
CA LEU A 287 -16.60 7.12 1.00
C LEU A 287 -17.08 5.74 1.50
N ALA A 288 -18.16 5.72 2.26
CA ALA A 288 -18.77 4.50 2.76
C ALA A 288 -19.22 3.57 1.62
N TYR A 289 -19.85 4.15 0.58
CA TYR A 289 -20.23 3.44 -0.65
C TYR A 289 -19.02 2.79 -1.34
N ASN A 290 -17.94 3.55 -1.55
CA ASN A 290 -16.73 3.05 -2.22
C ASN A 290 -16.04 1.97 -1.40
N LYS A 291 -15.94 2.13 -0.07
CA LYS A 291 -15.38 1.13 0.85
C LYS A 291 -16.10 -0.21 0.70
N ILE A 292 -17.43 -0.20 0.76
CA ILE A 292 -18.26 -1.41 0.65
C ILE A 292 -18.17 -2.04 -0.73
N ARG A 293 -18.15 -1.22 -1.79
CA ARG A 293 -17.95 -1.71 -3.16
C ARG A 293 -16.60 -2.42 -3.31
N GLY A 294 -15.54 -1.90 -2.68
CA GLY A 294 -14.23 -2.54 -2.61
C GLY A 294 -14.30 -3.90 -1.94
N LEU A 295 -14.80 -3.95 -0.70
CA LEU A 295 -14.97 -5.21 0.05
C LEU A 295 -15.80 -6.25 -0.73
N ALA A 296 -16.88 -5.81 -1.38
CA ALA A 296 -17.74 -6.68 -2.18
C ALA A 296 -17.05 -7.21 -3.45
N PHE A 297 -16.17 -6.41 -4.06
CA PHE A 297 -15.38 -6.83 -5.20
C PHE A 297 -14.34 -7.87 -4.80
N ASP A 298 -13.63 -7.65 -3.69
CA ASP A 298 -12.60 -8.57 -3.19
C ASP A 298 -13.20 -9.92 -2.76
N TYR A 299 -14.38 -9.90 -2.13
CA TYR A 299 -15.13 -11.12 -1.81
C TYR A 299 -15.47 -11.94 -3.06
N ASN A 300 -15.99 -11.30 -4.12
CA ASN A 300 -16.28 -12.01 -5.38
C ASN A 300 -15.02 -12.51 -6.09
N ARG A 301 -13.95 -11.72 -6.08
CA ARG A 301 -12.67 -12.09 -6.71
C ARG A 301 -12.16 -13.41 -6.16
N ARG A 302 -12.31 -13.62 -4.85
CA ARG A 302 -11.94 -14.87 -4.16
C ARG A 302 -12.90 -16.01 -4.46
N LEU A 303 -14.21 -15.80 -4.31
CA LEU A 303 -15.20 -16.86 -4.57
C LEU A 303 -15.21 -17.38 -6.01
N LYS A 304 -14.97 -16.48 -6.99
CA LYS A 304 -15.19 -16.78 -8.41
C LYS A 304 -13.90 -16.79 -9.23
N GLY A 305 -12.74 -16.56 -8.61
CA GLY A 305 -11.44 -16.49 -9.29
C GLY A 305 -11.35 -15.44 -10.42
N THR A 306 -12.32 -14.53 -10.53
CA THR A 306 -12.45 -13.64 -11.69
C THR A 306 -11.70 -12.34 -11.41
N SER A 307 -10.48 -12.25 -11.94
CA SER A 307 -9.74 -10.99 -12.09
C SER A 307 -9.79 -10.55 -13.55
N GLY A 308 -10.94 -10.06 -13.98
CA GLY A 308 -11.14 -9.59 -15.35
C GLY A 308 -10.89 -8.10 -15.49
N VAL A 309 -9.67 -7.69 -15.84
CA VAL A 309 -9.45 -6.36 -16.43
C VAL A 309 -9.89 -6.47 -17.89
N SER A 310 -11.14 -6.10 -18.18
CA SER A 310 -11.56 -5.96 -19.57
C SER A 310 -11.01 -4.64 -20.11
N SER A 311 -10.03 -4.72 -21.00
CA SER A 311 -9.50 -3.55 -21.73
C SER A 311 -10.47 -3.01 -22.78
N PHE A 312 -11.57 -3.72 -23.05
CA PHE A 312 -12.55 -3.33 -24.05
C PHE A 312 -13.58 -2.36 -23.48
N SER A 313 -13.43 -1.10 -23.89
CA SER A 313 -14.44 -0.06 -23.76
C SER A 313 -15.36 -0.09 -25.00
N SER A 314 -16.67 -0.21 -24.80
CA SER A 314 -17.66 0.00 -25.87
C SER A 314 -18.34 1.36 -25.69
N ALA A 315 -18.87 1.96 -26.76
CA ALA A 315 -19.59 3.23 -26.67
C ALA A 315 -20.72 3.19 -25.63
N ARG A 316 -21.48 2.08 -25.58
CA ARG A 316 -22.51 1.87 -24.54
C ARG A 316 -21.93 1.81 -23.13
N SER A 317 -20.78 1.15 -22.94
CA SER A 317 -20.09 1.09 -21.65
C SER A 317 -19.59 2.47 -21.20
N GLN A 318 -19.08 3.27 -22.15
CA GLN A 318 -18.60 4.61 -21.91
C GLN A 318 -19.72 5.58 -21.56
N ALA A 319 -20.79 5.65 -22.35
CA ALA A 319 -21.97 6.47 -22.04
C ALA A 319 -22.57 6.11 -20.66
N THR A 320 -22.62 4.81 -20.35
CA THR A 320 -23.07 4.33 -19.03
C THR A 320 -22.12 4.76 -17.90
N TYR A 321 -20.82 4.86 -18.14
CA TYR A 321 -19.84 5.33 -17.18
C TYR A 321 -19.96 6.84 -16.93
N GLU A 322 -20.06 7.62 -18.00
CA GLU A 322 -20.19 9.07 -17.94
C GLU A 322 -21.49 9.48 -17.24
N TRP A 323 -22.61 8.80 -17.56
CA TRP A 323 -23.87 9.00 -16.84
C TRP A 323 -23.76 8.72 -15.33
N ARG A 324 -23.07 7.64 -14.94
CA ARG A 324 -22.85 7.33 -13.52
C ARG A 324 -21.96 8.37 -12.84
N GLN A 325 -20.93 8.87 -13.53
CA GLN A 325 -20.07 9.90 -12.97
C GLN A 325 -20.81 11.23 -12.80
N ALA A 326 -21.59 11.65 -13.80
CA ALA A 326 -22.41 12.84 -13.72
C ALA A 326 -23.36 12.80 -12.52
N LYS A 327 -24.07 11.67 -12.33
CA LYS A 327 -24.90 11.45 -11.13
C LYS A 327 -24.14 11.59 -9.82
N ARG A 328 -22.92 11.02 -9.72
CA ARG A 328 -22.08 11.10 -8.51
C ARG A 328 -21.60 12.51 -8.22
N PHE A 329 -21.34 13.29 -9.25
CA PHE A 329 -20.85 14.66 -9.12
C PHE A 329 -21.96 15.69 -8.99
N GLY A 330 -23.22 15.29 -9.22
CA GLY A 330 -24.36 16.22 -9.25
C GLY A 330 -24.38 17.11 -10.49
N ASP A 331 -23.63 16.76 -11.53
CA ASP A 331 -23.48 17.52 -12.77
C ASP A 331 -24.67 17.23 -13.70
N LYS A 332 -25.70 18.08 -13.64
CA LYS A 332 -26.95 17.88 -14.39
C LYS A 332 -26.77 17.99 -15.90
N ASP A 333 -25.89 18.87 -16.36
CA ASP A 333 -25.66 19.11 -17.78
C ASP A 333 -24.93 17.91 -18.41
N ALA A 334 -23.88 17.42 -17.74
CA ALA A 334 -23.21 16.20 -18.16
C ALA A 334 -24.13 14.96 -18.05
N GLU A 335 -25.06 14.95 -17.08
CA GLU A 335 -26.03 13.87 -16.95
C GLU A 335 -27.00 13.83 -18.14
N GLU A 336 -27.54 14.98 -18.55
CA GLU A 336 -28.45 15.08 -19.69
C GLU A 336 -27.77 14.68 -21.00
N LYS A 337 -26.54 15.15 -21.22
CA LYS A 337 -25.71 14.78 -22.37
C LYS A 337 -25.47 13.27 -22.42
N ALA A 338 -25.04 12.68 -21.31
CA ALA A 338 -24.81 11.23 -21.24
C ALA A 338 -26.12 10.44 -21.44
N ARG A 339 -27.27 10.93 -20.94
CA ARG A 339 -28.58 10.31 -21.22
C ARG A 339 -28.94 10.39 -22.69
N GLN A 340 -28.64 11.48 -23.38
CA GLN A 340 -28.86 11.60 -24.82
C GLN A 340 -27.99 10.62 -25.60
N GLU A 341 -26.70 10.54 -25.30
CA GLU A 341 -25.80 9.58 -25.94
C GLU A 341 -26.25 8.12 -25.70
N MET A 342 -26.72 7.79 -24.49
CA MET A 342 -27.32 6.49 -24.21
C MET A 342 -28.55 6.21 -25.10
N ARG A 343 -29.42 7.21 -25.34
CA ARG A 343 -30.58 7.07 -26.24
C ARG A 343 -30.13 6.87 -27.69
N ASP A 344 -29.17 7.64 -28.16
CA ASP A 344 -28.63 7.58 -29.53
C ASP A 344 -27.98 6.21 -29.80
N LEU A 345 -27.34 5.63 -28.79
CA LEU A 345 -26.80 4.26 -28.84
C LEU A 345 -27.86 3.16 -28.71
N GLY A 346 -29.15 3.51 -28.73
CA GLY A 346 -30.28 2.59 -28.67
C GLY A 346 -30.45 1.92 -27.29
N MET A 347 -30.07 2.60 -26.20
CA MET A 347 -30.35 2.11 -24.84
C MET A 347 -31.80 2.40 -24.46
N LYS A 348 -32.48 1.39 -23.93
CA LYS A 348 -33.87 1.50 -23.47
C LYS A 348 -33.92 1.89 -21.99
N GLN A 349 -35.07 2.37 -21.52
CA GLN A 349 -35.27 2.70 -20.10
C GLN A 349 -34.92 1.53 -19.15
N LYS A 350 -35.18 0.29 -19.58
CA LYS A 350 -34.77 -0.93 -18.85
C LYS A 350 -33.25 -1.05 -18.66
N ASP A 351 -32.44 -0.54 -19.60
CA ASP A 351 -30.98 -0.58 -19.55
C ASP A 351 -30.44 0.45 -18.54
N ILE A 352 -31.10 1.61 -18.44
CA ILE A 352 -30.83 2.63 -17.42
C ILE A 352 -31.17 2.06 -16.04
N LEU A 353 -32.34 1.44 -15.88
CA LEU A 353 -32.73 0.82 -14.61
C LEU A 353 -31.79 -0.34 -14.22
N SER A 354 -31.37 -1.15 -15.19
CA SER A 354 -30.35 -2.19 -14.98
C SER A 354 -29.02 -1.59 -14.54
N THR A 355 -28.63 -0.44 -15.10
CA THR A 355 -27.42 0.30 -14.69
C THR A 355 -27.52 0.80 -13.26
N LYS A 356 -28.64 1.44 -12.88
CA LYS A 356 -28.92 1.84 -11.50
C LYS A 356 -28.78 0.64 -10.55
N ARG A 357 -29.46 -0.47 -10.85
CA ARG A 357 -29.39 -1.71 -10.06
C ARG A 357 -27.98 -2.30 -9.95
N ARG A 358 -27.16 -2.22 -11.00
CA ARG A 358 -25.75 -2.67 -10.98
C ARG A 358 -24.84 -1.76 -10.16
N ALA A 359 -25.20 -0.48 -10.01
CA ALA A 359 -24.52 0.46 -9.13
C ALA A 359 -24.82 0.24 -7.64
N HIS A 360 -25.67 -0.73 -7.28
CA HIS A 360 -25.91 -1.10 -5.88
C HIS A 360 -24.58 -1.40 -5.13
N PRO A 361 -24.44 -1.07 -3.82
CA PRO A 361 -23.22 -1.32 -3.05
C PRO A 361 -22.78 -2.80 -3.10
N LEU A 362 -23.74 -3.72 -3.05
CA LEU A 362 -23.50 -5.17 -3.22
C LEU A 362 -23.80 -5.68 -4.64
N GLY A 363 -23.72 -4.81 -5.65
CA GLY A 363 -24.06 -5.14 -7.03
C GLY A 363 -23.16 -6.20 -7.68
N GLY A 364 -21.93 -6.33 -7.20
CA GLY A 364 -21.01 -7.38 -7.64
C GLY A 364 -21.35 -8.77 -7.06
N ILE A 365 -22.01 -8.84 -5.90
CA ILE A 365 -22.30 -10.08 -5.18
C ILE A 365 -23.66 -10.64 -5.62
N ALA A 366 -23.69 -11.92 -5.97
CA ALA A 366 -24.95 -12.60 -6.30
C ALA A 366 -25.86 -12.63 -5.06
N ARG A 367 -27.19 -12.57 -5.26
CA ARG A 367 -28.14 -12.41 -4.14
C ARG A 367 -27.98 -13.48 -3.06
N LYS A 368 -27.70 -14.72 -3.46
CA LYS A 368 -27.48 -15.86 -2.56
C LYS A 368 -26.26 -15.68 -1.63
N ASP A 369 -25.20 -15.03 -2.11
CA ASP A 369 -23.92 -14.91 -1.39
C ASP A 369 -23.89 -13.64 -0.50
N ARG A 370 -24.94 -12.80 -0.54
CA ARG A 370 -24.97 -11.53 0.22
C ARG A 370 -25.08 -11.74 1.73
N LYS A 371 -25.76 -12.80 2.17
CA LYS A 371 -25.90 -13.10 3.61
C LYS A 371 -24.55 -13.47 4.20
N GLU A 372 -23.81 -14.33 3.50
CA GLU A 372 -22.46 -14.74 3.88
C GLU A 372 -21.49 -13.55 3.87
N PHE A 373 -21.51 -12.72 2.82
CA PHE A 373 -20.71 -11.50 2.79
C PHE A 373 -20.98 -10.57 3.98
N ARG A 374 -22.25 -10.34 4.32
CA ARG A 374 -22.64 -9.50 5.47
C ARG A 374 -22.14 -10.07 6.79
N ALA A 375 -22.10 -11.39 6.95
CA ALA A 375 -21.57 -12.03 8.15
C ALA A 375 -20.08 -11.77 8.35
N THR A 376 -19.33 -11.44 7.28
CA THR A 376 -17.93 -11.06 7.40
C THR A 376 -17.74 -9.62 7.88
N LEU A 377 -18.76 -8.76 7.84
CA LEU A 377 -18.66 -7.32 8.14
C LEU A 377 -18.56 -7.05 9.64
N SER A 378 -17.60 -6.19 10.04
CA SER A 378 -17.54 -5.66 11.40
C SER A 378 -18.71 -4.70 11.67
N PRO A 379 -19.02 -4.37 12.94
CA PRO A 379 -20.08 -3.41 13.27
C PRO A 379 -19.92 -2.05 12.55
N ARG A 380 -18.69 -1.52 12.48
CA ARG A 380 -18.37 -0.26 11.77
C ARG A 380 -18.55 -0.39 10.25
N GLU A 381 -18.24 -1.56 9.68
CA GLU A 381 -18.45 -1.82 8.26
C GLU A 381 -19.94 -2.01 7.93
N MET A 382 -20.72 -2.57 8.84
CA MET A 382 -22.18 -2.62 8.71
C MET A 382 -22.80 -1.22 8.71
N GLU A 383 -22.31 -0.31 9.56
CA GLU A 383 -22.73 1.10 9.51
C GLU A 383 -22.34 1.77 8.18
N SER A 384 -21.13 1.48 7.68
CA SER A 384 -20.69 1.93 6.35
C SER A 384 -21.57 1.37 5.22
N LEU A 385 -22.08 0.14 5.36
CA LEU A 385 -23.01 -0.48 4.42
C LEU A 385 -24.34 0.28 4.38
N GLU A 386 -24.91 0.60 5.53
CA GLU A 386 -26.17 1.34 5.61
C GLU A 386 -26.01 2.78 5.10
N THR A 387 -24.92 3.45 5.47
CA THR A 387 -24.58 4.79 4.96
C THR A 387 -24.41 4.77 3.43
N GLY A 388 -23.69 3.78 2.91
CA GLY A 388 -23.53 3.58 1.47
C GLY A 388 -24.84 3.25 0.74
N TYR A 389 -25.80 2.59 1.40
CA TYR A 389 -27.15 2.38 0.84
C TYR A 389 -27.92 3.68 0.72
N LYS A 390 -27.87 4.53 1.75
CA LYS A 390 -28.53 5.85 1.73
C LYS A 390 -27.98 6.69 0.58
N TRP A 391 -26.66 6.84 0.51
CA TRP A 391 -26.00 7.60 -0.56
C TRP A 391 -26.32 7.05 -1.96
N TYR A 392 -26.34 5.73 -2.14
CA TYR A 392 -26.71 5.10 -3.42
C TYR A 392 -28.16 5.41 -3.83
N ARG A 393 -29.10 5.40 -2.87
CA ARG A 393 -30.50 5.71 -3.16
C ARG A 393 -30.66 7.17 -3.54
N GLU A 394 -30.06 8.07 -2.78
CA GLU A 394 -30.06 9.51 -3.08
C GLU A 394 -29.45 9.73 -4.46
N THR A 395 -28.19 9.32 -4.69
CA THR A 395 -27.47 9.60 -5.94
C THR A 395 -28.15 9.05 -7.21
N TYR A 396 -28.69 7.82 -7.18
CA TYR A 396 -29.18 7.16 -8.40
C TYR A 396 -30.71 7.13 -8.53
N PHE A 397 -31.46 7.36 -7.46
CA PHE A 397 -32.92 7.27 -7.43
C PHE A 397 -33.62 8.54 -6.96
N SER A 398 -32.91 9.59 -6.50
CA SER A 398 -33.50 10.92 -6.48
C SER A 398 -33.54 11.47 -7.91
N ASP A 399 -34.71 11.94 -8.33
CA ASP A 399 -34.90 12.59 -9.62
C ASP A 399 -34.54 14.08 -9.54
#